data_AF-A0A2V7MTZ4-F1
#
_entry.id   AF-A0A2V7MTZ4-F1
#
_cell.length_a   1.000
_cell.length_b   1.000
_cell.length_c   1.000
_cell.angle_alpha   90.00
_cell.angle_beta   90.00
_cell.angle_gamma   90.00
#
_symmetry.space_group_name_H-M   'P 1'
#
loop_
_entity.id
_entity.type
_entity.pdbx_description
1 polymer ?
#
loop_
_entity_poly.entity_id
_entity_poly.type
_entity_poly.pdbx_seq_one_letter_code
_entity_poly.pdbx_strand_id
1 'polypeptide(L)'
;MPRARGGVVATLPIPLLRDAVAREAARSSLRRVARELAMSPNGVRDFVQGATPRGATRLKVERWLVTKGGIERPPNVSQFVRLLNELAGDLSPTQAFELGRHLAGLLVESYEERRLTPPRWVRELNRYYRPAARTGGDVA
;
A
#
# COMPACT_ATOMS: atom_id res chain seq x y z
N MET A 1 16.77 -17.74 -10.32
CA MET A 1 15.48 -17.74 -9.59
C MET A 1 15.61 -16.87 -8.34
N PRO A 2 15.10 -15.63 -8.31
CA PRO A 2 15.17 -14.83 -7.10
C PRO A 2 14.03 -15.26 -6.15
N ARG A 3 14.39 -15.82 -4.99
CA ARG A 3 13.48 -16.08 -3.88
C ARG A 3 13.01 -14.74 -3.30
N ALA A 4 11.70 -14.53 -3.23
CA ALA A 4 11.12 -13.41 -2.49
C ALA A 4 11.57 -13.53 -1.02
N ARG A 5 12.23 -12.49 -0.50
CA ARG A 5 12.60 -12.40 0.92
C ARG A 5 11.31 -12.43 1.73
N GLY A 6 11.22 -13.34 2.70
CA GLY A 6 10.13 -13.40 3.66
C GLY A 6 10.13 -12.14 4.50
N GLY A 7 9.35 -11.14 4.08
CA GLY A 7 9.08 -9.96 4.89
C GLY A 7 8.32 -10.39 6.13
N VAL A 8 8.77 -9.92 7.30
CA VAL A 8 8.00 -9.98 8.54
C VAL A 8 6.66 -9.30 8.24
N VAL A 9 5.58 -10.08 8.16
CA VAL A 9 4.24 -9.51 7.99
C VAL A 9 3.97 -8.73 9.28
N ALA A 10 4.03 -7.40 9.20
CA ALA A 10 3.62 -6.55 10.30
C ALA A 10 2.19 -6.98 10.71
N THR A 11 2.01 -7.31 11.99
CA THR A 11 0.73 -7.79 12.50
C THR A 11 -0.30 -6.66 12.39
N LEU A 12 -1.12 -6.68 11.33
CA LEU A 12 -2.06 -5.59 11.05
C LEU A 12 -3.14 -5.53 12.14
N PRO A 13 -3.55 -4.32 12.61
CA PRO A 13 -4.69 -4.17 13.49
C PRO A 13 -5.93 -4.91 12.97
N ILE A 14 -6.65 -5.61 13.86
CA ILE A 14 -7.86 -6.38 13.52
C ILE A 14 -8.91 -5.52 12.77
N PRO A 15 -9.14 -4.24 13.11
CA PRO A 15 -10.04 -3.38 12.34
C PRO A 15 -9.64 -3.25 10.87
N LEU A 16 -8.34 -3.12 10.56
CA LEU A 16 -7.87 -3.01 9.18
C LEU A 16 -8.06 -4.31 8.39
N LEU A 17 -7.83 -5.46 9.04
CA LEU A 17 -8.08 -6.77 8.45
C LEU A 17 -9.56 -6.95 8.12
N ARG A 18 -10.44 -6.53 9.03
CA ARG A 18 -11.90 -6.56 8.88
C ARG A 18 -12.36 -5.72 7.70
N ASP A 19 -11.88 -4.47 7.63
CA ASP A 19 -12.25 -3.55 6.55
C ASP A 19 -11.79 -4.06 5.19
N ALA A 20 -10.59 -4.65 5.12
CA ALA A 20 -10.09 -5.22 3.87
C ALA A 20 -10.93 -6.41 3.39
N VAL A 21 -11.31 -7.31 4.29
CA VAL A 21 -12.20 -8.45 3.99
C VAL A 21 -13.59 -7.94 3.57
N ALA A 22 -14.13 -6.93 4.27
CA ALA A 22 -15.42 -6.33 3.94
C ALA A 22 -15.43 -5.70 2.54
N ARG A 23 -14.39 -4.93 2.19
CA ARG A 23 -14.24 -4.33 0.86
C ARG A 23 -14.17 -5.39 -0.24
N GLU A 24 -13.39 -6.44 -0.05
CA GLU A 24 -13.28 -7.51 -1.05
C GLU A 24 -14.58 -8.30 -1.22
N ALA A 25 -15.30 -8.55 -0.11
CA ALA A 25 -16.60 -9.20 -0.15
C ALA A 25 -17.64 -8.36 -0.89
N ALA A 26 -17.57 -7.02 -0.76
CA ALA A 26 -18.41 -6.09 -1.50
C ALA A 26 -18.07 -6.06 -3.00
N ARG A 27 -16.79 -6.19 -3.37
CA ARG A 27 -16.35 -6.21 -4.78
C ARG A 27 -16.70 -7.49 -5.53
N SER A 28 -16.70 -8.64 -4.86
CA SER A 28 -16.79 -9.95 -5.52
C SER A 28 -17.93 -10.82 -5.01
N SER A 29 -17.81 -11.34 -3.79
CA SER A 29 -18.90 -11.88 -2.97
C SER A 29 -18.32 -12.48 -1.69
N LEU A 30 -19.13 -12.48 -0.63
CA LEU A 30 -18.76 -13.09 0.65
C LEU A 30 -18.41 -14.59 0.52
N ARG A 31 -19.12 -15.32 -0.36
CA ARG A 31 -18.84 -16.75 -0.63
C ARG A 31 -17.49 -16.95 -1.34
N ARG A 32 -17.13 -16.05 -2.27
CA ARG A 32 -15.84 -16.10 -2.95
C ARG A 32 -14.71 -15.87 -1.95
N VAL A 33 -14.81 -14.84 -1.14
CA VAL A 33 -13.83 -14.51 -0.10
C VAL A 33 -13.67 -15.65 0.90
N ALA A 34 -14.77 -16.27 1.33
CA ALA A 34 -14.74 -17.45 2.21
C ALA A 34 -13.95 -18.63 1.61
N ARG A 35 -14.15 -18.91 0.32
CA ARG A 35 -13.39 -19.95 -0.39
C ARG A 35 -11.89 -19.65 -0.42
N GLU A 36 -11.53 -18.40 -0.71
CA GLU A 36 -10.14 -17.97 -0.79
C GLU A 36 -9.44 -17.93 0.58
N LEU A 37 -10.17 -17.61 1.64
CA LEU A 37 -9.69 -17.66 3.02
C LEU A 37 -9.66 -19.07 3.63
N ALA A 38 -10.23 -20.07 2.94
CA ALA A 38 -10.52 -21.39 3.49
C ALA A 38 -11.29 -21.29 4.83
N MET A 39 -12.33 -20.46 4.83
CA MET A 39 -13.25 -20.21 5.95
C MET A 39 -14.69 -20.51 5.51
N SER A 40 -15.59 -20.73 6.47
CA SER A 40 -17.02 -20.79 6.15
C SER A 40 -17.55 -19.39 5.80
N PRO A 41 -18.57 -19.27 4.95
CA PRO A 41 -19.23 -17.98 4.67
C PRO A 41 -19.70 -17.29 5.96
N ASN A 42 -20.26 -18.04 6.92
CA ASN A 42 -20.66 -17.48 8.20
C ASN A 42 -19.47 -17.00 9.01
N GLY A 43 -18.36 -17.76 9.06
CA GLY A 43 -17.14 -17.32 9.74
C GLY A 43 -16.54 -16.03 9.17
N VAL A 44 -16.66 -15.81 7.85
CA VAL A 44 -16.27 -14.53 7.24
C VAL A 44 -17.26 -13.42 7.59
N ARG A 45 -18.57 -13.68 7.57
CA ARG A 45 -19.59 -12.71 7.97
C ARG A 45 -19.41 -12.28 9.42
N ASP A 46 -19.24 -13.23 10.34
CA ASP A 46 -19.05 -12.97 11.77
C ASP A 46 -17.77 -12.17 12.00
N PHE A 47 -16.69 -12.55 11.29
CA PHE A 47 -15.44 -11.79 11.31
C PHE A 47 -15.61 -10.37 10.79
N VAL A 48 -16.44 -10.12 9.77
CA VAL A 48 -16.75 -8.75 9.31
C VAL A 48 -17.59 -7.99 10.35
N GLN A 49 -18.56 -8.65 11.00
CA GLN A 49 -19.53 -8.02 11.90
C GLN A 49 -19.04 -7.74 13.32
N GLY A 50 -18.07 -8.48 13.83
CA GLY A 50 -17.49 -8.13 15.14
C GLY A 50 -16.49 -9.15 15.68
N ALA A 51 -16.57 -10.40 15.21
CA ALA A 51 -15.86 -11.50 15.85
C ALA A 51 -14.35 -11.28 15.86
N THR A 52 -13.73 -11.59 17.00
CA THR A 52 -12.28 -11.53 17.18
C THR A 52 -11.65 -12.82 16.66
N PRO A 53 -10.82 -12.77 15.61
CA PRO A 53 -10.19 -13.97 15.07
C PRO A 53 -9.16 -14.52 16.07
N ARG A 54 -9.18 -15.84 16.30
CA ARG A 54 -8.09 -16.55 16.99
C ARG A 54 -6.80 -16.46 16.18
N GLY A 55 -5.64 -16.67 16.81
CA GLY A 55 -4.31 -16.48 16.19
C GLY A 55 -4.13 -17.14 14.82
N ALA A 56 -4.60 -18.38 14.65
CA ALA A 56 -4.54 -19.09 13.37
C ALA A 56 -5.42 -18.44 12.28
N THR A 57 -6.63 -17.97 12.63
CA THR A 57 -7.53 -17.27 11.71
C THR A 57 -6.96 -15.91 11.33
N ARG A 58 -6.38 -15.19 12.31
CA ARG A 58 -5.73 -13.91 12.06
C ARG A 58 -4.60 -14.06 11.03
N LEU A 59 -3.71 -15.02 11.25
CA LEU A 59 -2.59 -15.28 10.34
C LEU A 59 -3.05 -15.66 8.93
N LYS A 60 -4.16 -16.42 8.80
CA LYS A 60 -4.77 -16.71 7.51
C LYS A 60 -5.24 -15.45 6.79
N VAL A 61 -5.96 -14.57 7.49
CA VAL A 61 -6.48 -13.32 6.93
C VAL A 61 -5.33 -12.38 6.54
N GLU A 62 -4.29 -12.26 7.37
CA GLU A 62 -3.10 -11.46 7.06
C GLU A 62 -2.39 -11.96 5.80
N ARG A 63 -2.12 -13.27 5.71
CA ARG A 63 -1.50 -13.88 4.52
C ARG A 63 -2.36 -13.71 3.27
N TRP A 64 -3.67 -13.94 3.39
CA TRP A 64 -4.60 -13.74 2.30
C TRP A 64 -4.59 -12.28 1.83
N LEU A 65 -4.53 -11.30 2.75
CA LEU A 65 -4.45 -9.89 2.38
C LEU A 65 -3.17 -9.57 1.60
N VAL A 66 -2.03 -10.17 1.97
CA VAL A 66 -0.79 -10.06 1.18
C VAL A 66 -0.99 -10.59 -0.25
N THR A 67 -1.68 -11.72 -0.41
CA THR A 67 -2.00 -12.27 -1.75
C THR A 67 -2.98 -11.41 -2.53
N LYS A 68 -3.86 -10.67 -1.83
CA LYS A 68 -4.79 -9.69 -2.41
C LYS A 68 -4.16 -8.34 -2.69
N GLY A 69 -2.97 -8.07 -2.15
CA GLY A 69 -2.17 -6.86 -2.38
C GLY A 69 -1.76 -6.63 -3.84
N GLY A 70 -2.24 -7.44 -4.78
CA GLY A 70 -2.32 -7.07 -6.19
C GLY A 70 -3.17 -5.81 -6.32
N ILE A 71 -2.49 -4.70 -6.58
CA ILE A 71 -3.10 -3.37 -6.69
C ILE A 71 -4.11 -3.37 -7.84
N GLU A 72 -5.41 -3.57 -7.55
CA GLU A 72 -6.49 -3.55 -8.55
C GLU A 72 -6.62 -2.20 -9.27
N ARG A 73 -6.15 -1.13 -8.63
CA ARG A 73 -6.09 0.21 -9.22
C ARG A 73 -4.74 0.83 -8.89
N PRO A 74 -3.93 1.22 -9.89
CA PRO A 74 -2.60 1.75 -9.65
C PRO A 74 -2.65 2.88 -8.59
N PRO A 75 -1.69 2.93 -7.64
CA PRO A 75 -1.67 3.95 -6.61
C PRO A 75 -1.76 5.33 -7.24
N ASN A 76 -2.42 6.27 -6.56
CA ASN A 76 -2.45 7.66 -7.01
C ASN A 76 -1.51 8.52 -6.15
N VAL A 77 -1.01 9.62 -6.72
CA VAL A 77 -0.06 10.54 -6.07
C VAL A 77 -0.63 11.08 -4.76
N SER A 78 -1.89 11.50 -4.74
CA SER A 78 -2.54 12.07 -3.54
C SER A 78 -2.61 11.08 -2.37
N GLN A 79 -2.86 9.79 -2.65
CA GLN A 79 -2.90 8.74 -1.65
C GLN A 79 -1.50 8.48 -1.07
N PHE A 80 -0.47 8.51 -1.91
CA PHE A 80 0.91 8.42 -1.45
C PHE A 80 1.27 9.60 -0.54
N VAL A 81 1.02 10.84 -0.99
CA VAL A 81 1.32 12.05 -0.21
C VAL A 81 0.58 12.05 1.11
N ARG A 82 -0.69 11.62 1.13
CA ARG A 82 -1.47 11.51 2.37
C ARG A 82 -0.85 10.51 3.34
N LEU A 83 -0.56 9.29 2.89
CA LEU A 83 0.07 8.27 3.74
C LEU A 83 1.46 8.70 4.21
N LEU A 84 2.23 9.36 3.36
CA LEU A 84 3.52 9.90 3.73
C LEU A 84 3.38 10.93 4.86
N ASN A 85 2.43 11.86 4.75
CA ASN A 85 2.19 12.87 5.78
C ASN A 85 1.65 12.25 7.07
N GLU A 86 0.82 11.20 6.98
CA GLU A 86 0.38 10.43 8.15
C GLU A 86 1.57 9.76 8.87
N LEU A 87 2.53 9.20 8.11
CA LEU A 87 3.75 8.58 8.66
C LEU A 87 4.78 9.59 9.15
N ALA A 88 4.83 10.77 8.52
CA ALA A 88 5.75 11.86 8.81
C ALA A 88 5.17 12.86 9.84
N GLY A 89 4.16 12.48 10.62
CA GLY A 89 3.46 13.37 11.54
C GLY A 89 4.37 14.07 12.57
N ASP A 90 5.49 13.44 12.93
CA ASP A 90 6.49 14.00 13.84
C ASP A 90 7.64 14.74 13.13
N LEU A 91 7.64 14.76 11.79
CA LEU A 91 8.66 15.41 10.97
C LEU A 91 8.22 16.83 10.60
N SER A 92 9.20 17.73 10.42
CA SER A 92 8.91 19.04 9.84
C SER A 92 8.43 18.89 8.39
N PRO A 93 7.67 19.86 7.85
CA PRO A 93 7.18 19.82 6.46
C PRO A 93 8.30 19.62 5.43
N THR A 94 9.48 20.22 5.68
CA THR A 94 10.66 20.06 4.82
C THR A 94 11.21 18.64 4.87
N GLN A 95 11.29 18.03 6.05
CA GLN A 95 11.74 16.64 6.21
C GLN A 95 10.75 15.66 5.57
N ALA A 96 9.46 15.88 5.74
CA ALA A 96 8.42 15.09 5.08
C ALA A 96 8.51 15.18 3.55
N PHE A 97 8.76 16.38 3.01
CA PHE A 97 8.95 16.59 1.57
C PHE A 97 10.19 15.86 1.04
N GLU A 98 11.33 15.98 1.72
CA GLU A 98 12.56 15.28 1.33
C GLU A 98 12.42 13.76 1.42
N LEU A 99 11.71 13.24 2.43
CA LEU A 99 11.38 11.82 2.50
C LEU A 99 10.56 11.37 1.27
N GLY A 100 9.53 12.14 0.91
CA GLY A 100 8.72 11.88 -0.28
C GLY A 100 9.53 11.91 -1.58
N ARG A 101 10.47 12.85 -1.69
CA ARG A 101 11.40 12.95 -2.81
C ARG A 101 12.30 11.73 -2.92
N HIS A 102 12.92 11.28 -1.83
CA HIS A 102 13.77 10.09 -1.84
C HIS A 102 12.98 8.83 -2.24
N LEU A 103 11.76 8.67 -1.71
CA LEU A 103 10.91 7.53 -2.06
C LEU A 103 10.48 7.56 -3.53
N ALA A 104 10.16 8.73 -4.08
CA ALA A 104 9.82 8.87 -5.49
C ALA A 104 11.00 8.52 -6.41
N GLY A 105 12.21 8.96 -6.05
CA GLY A 105 13.45 8.62 -6.75
C GLY A 105 13.73 7.11 -6.72
N LEU A 106 13.68 6.50 -5.53
CA LEU A 106 13.91 5.07 -5.33
C LEU A 106 12.94 4.22 -6.16
N LEU A 107 11.68 4.63 -6.28
CA LEU A 107 10.70 3.94 -7.11
C LEU A 107 11.11 3.97 -8.58
N VAL A 108 11.49 5.13 -9.13
CA VAL A 108 11.95 5.24 -10.53
C VAL A 108 13.17 4.36 -10.76
N GLU A 109 14.20 4.48 -9.92
CA GLU A 109 15.44 3.69 -10.00
C GLU A 109 15.15 2.19 -9.99
N SER A 110 14.26 1.73 -9.11
CA SER A 110 13.88 0.31 -9.01
C SER A 110 13.24 -0.25 -10.30
N TYR A 111 12.51 0.57 -11.07
CA TYR A 111 11.97 0.16 -12.37
C TYR A 111 13.06 0.16 -13.44
N GLU A 112 13.93 1.18 -13.46
CA GLU A 112 15.03 1.32 -14.42
C GLU A 112 16.06 0.19 -14.29
N GLU A 113 16.47 -0.16 -13.07
CA GLU A 113 17.37 -1.29 -12.79
C GLU A 113 16.85 -2.61 -13.38
N ARG A 114 15.53 -2.78 -13.42
CA ARG A 114 14.86 -3.97 -13.95
C ARG A 114 14.53 -3.85 -15.43
N ARG A 115 14.94 -2.75 -16.09
CA ARG A 115 14.59 -2.40 -17.48
C ARG A 115 13.08 -2.39 -17.72
N LEU A 116 12.31 -1.98 -16.73
CA LEU A 116 10.87 -1.83 -16.80
C LEU A 116 10.51 -0.36 -16.97
N THR A 117 9.47 -0.07 -17.74
CA THR A 117 8.95 1.30 -17.86
C THR A 117 8.22 1.68 -16.57
N PRO A 118 8.60 2.79 -15.89
CA PRO A 118 7.89 3.26 -14.72
C PRO A 118 6.41 3.55 -15.03
N PRO A 119 5.46 3.04 -14.22
CA PRO A 119 4.04 3.34 -14.37
C PRO A 119 3.76 4.85 -14.32
N ARG A 120 2.65 5.27 -14.93
CA ARG A 120 2.23 6.69 -15.00
C ARG A 120 2.27 7.37 -13.62
N TRP A 121 1.71 6.74 -12.60
CA TRP A 121 1.65 7.32 -11.26
C TRP A 121 3.03 7.52 -10.63
N VAL A 122 4.03 6.67 -10.95
CA VAL A 122 5.42 6.84 -10.47
C VAL A 122 6.07 8.06 -11.13
N ARG A 123 5.83 8.25 -12.43
CA ARG A 123 6.33 9.42 -13.17
C ARG A 123 5.67 10.72 -12.67
N GLU A 124 4.38 10.67 -12.36
CA GLU A 124 3.65 11.81 -11.77
C GLU A 124 4.14 12.10 -10.34
N LEU A 125 4.41 11.07 -9.55
CA LEU A 125 4.98 11.21 -8.21
C LEU A 125 6.37 11.84 -8.23
N ASN A 126 7.25 11.36 -9.11
CA ASN A 126 8.58 11.94 -9.28
C ASN A 126 8.49 13.40 -9.74
N ARG A 127 7.54 13.73 -10.63
CA ARG A 127 7.29 15.13 -11.04
C ARG A 127 6.83 15.99 -9.88
N TYR A 128 5.97 15.48 -9.01
CA TYR A 128 5.46 16.22 -7.84
C TYR A 128 6.58 16.62 -6.87
N TYR A 129 7.54 15.73 -6.63
CA TYR A 129 8.68 16.00 -5.73
C TYR A 129 9.90 16.60 -6.42
N ARG A 130 9.85 16.80 -7.74
CA ARG A 130 10.97 17.42 -8.46
C ARG A 130 11.08 18.86 -8.01
N PRO A 131 12.26 19.33 -7.56
CA PRO A 131 12.44 20.72 -7.23
C PRO A 131 12.09 21.57 -8.46
N ALA A 132 11.34 22.65 -8.26
CA ALA A 132 11.17 23.67 -9.29
C ALA A 132 12.58 24.06 -9.75
N ALA A 133 12.83 24.01 -11.06
CA ALA A 133 14.10 24.49 -11.59
C ALA A 133 14.28 25.90 -11.04
N ARG A 134 15.39 26.14 -10.31
CA ARG A 134 15.77 27.50 -9.97
C ARG A 134 15.87 28.22 -11.31
N THR A 135 14.93 29.12 -11.59
CA THR A 135 15.12 30.16 -12.59
C THR A 135 16.26 31.00 -12.03
N GLY A 136 17.49 30.59 -12.33
CA GLY A 136 18.68 31.32 -11.96
C GLY A 136 18.80 32.54 -12.87
N GLY A 137 18.84 33.71 -12.24
CA GLY A 137 19.66 34.84 -12.67
C GLY A 137 19.18 35.65 -13.87
N ASP A 138 18.56 36.80 -13.60
CA ASP A 138 18.95 38.15 -14.07
C ASP A 138 17.89 39.11 -13.49
N VAL A 139 18.20 40.21 -12.82
CA VAL A 139 19.06 41.30 -13.29
C VAL A 139 19.84 41.91 -12.11
N ALA A 140 21.08 42.25 -12.42
CA ALA A 140 22.01 43.09 -11.65
C ALA A 140 21.47 44.49 -11.32
#